data_AF-A0A922ZDP5-F1
#
_entry.id   AF-A0A922ZDP5-F1
#
_cell.length_a   1.000
_cell.length_b   1.000
_cell.length_c   1.000
_cell.angle_alpha   90.00
_cell.angle_beta   90.00
_cell.angle_gamma   90.00
#
_symmetry.space_group_name_H-M   'P 1'
#
loop_
_entity.id
_entity.type
_entity.pdbx_description
1 polymer ?
#
loop_
_entity_poly.entity_id
_entity_poly.type
_entity_poly.pdbx_seq_one_letter_code
_entity_poly.pdbx_strand_id
1 'polypeptide(L)'
;MLIRLMIMCLFFFQVAFSQLRMLQTTSSKYFNIKYEKSIPKDELRNIISSSEKVYERYRNKFGFGFLEKKNLFIMATAARLKYESGSKVFEDGDCKNNNLYIVSFDEREKRENTENVLCRIISRGLLEQIPACPPWFAEAYSLMAGNDIEKFGRPVQLNISTLADLGEDYARTLDKKGLRDLYAKLGSTIQFLLERYSEQKLDSAIKKFREGKTIEETFPAVFNDSMREIEKAWVTDLKNPVRE
;
A
#
# COMPACT_ATOMS: atom_id res chain seq x y z
N MET A 1 -40.60 -4.09 30.39
CA MET A 1 -39.83 -4.46 29.18
C MET A 1 -39.17 -3.24 28.51
N LEU A 2 -39.88 -2.10 28.34
CA LEU A 2 -39.33 -0.86 27.78
C LEU A 2 -38.04 -0.33 28.46
N ILE A 3 -37.97 -0.38 29.80
CA ILE A 3 -36.82 0.15 30.55
C ILE A 3 -35.52 -0.62 30.25
N ARG A 4 -35.60 -1.95 30.06
CA ARG A 4 -34.43 -2.77 29.69
C ARG A 4 -33.97 -2.50 28.25
N LEU A 5 -34.90 -2.25 27.33
CA LEU A 5 -34.59 -1.88 25.95
C LEU A 5 -33.92 -0.49 25.89
N MET A 6 -34.39 0.46 26.71
CA MET A 6 -33.84 1.82 26.76
C MET A 6 -32.43 1.86 27.39
N ILE A 7 -32.17 1.04 28.43
CA ILE A 7 -30.84 0.90 29.04
C ILE A 7 -29.87 0.22 28.07
N MET A 8 -30.30 -0.81 27.33
CA MET A 8 -29.47 -1.42 26.27
C MET A 8 -29.13 -0.41 25.17
N CYS A 9 -30.11 0.36 24.69
CA CYS A 9 -29.86 1.41 23.70
C CYS A 9 -28.90 2.48 24.22
N LEU A 10 -29.03 2.92 25.47
CA LEU A 10 -28.13 3.89 26.11
C LEU A 10 -26.69 3.33 26.25
N PHE A 11 -26.53 2.05 26.60
CA PHE A 11 -25.22 1.40 26.64
C PHE A 11 -24.60 1.27 25.24
N PHE A 12 -25.38 0.88 24.21
CA PHE A 12 -24.91 0.83 22.83
C PHE A 12 -24.50 2.20 22.30
N PHE A 13 -25.27 3.25 22.61
CA PHE A 13 -24.93 4.62 22.23
C PHE A 13 -23.69 5.13 22.98
N GLN A 14 -23.48 4.80 24.25
CA GLN A 14 -22.27 5.20 25.00
C GLN A 14 -21.01 4.47 24.54
N VAL A 15 -21.10 3.19 24.17
CA VAL A 15 -19.96 2.43 23.63
C VAL A 15 -19.62 2.89 22.21
N ALA A 16 -20.61 3.19 21.37
CA ALA A 16 -20.38 3.77 20.05
C ALA A 16 -19.80 5.20 20.11
N PHE A 17 -20.25 6.03 21.07
CA PHE A 17 -19.72 7.40 21.24
C PHE A 17 -18.34 7.48 21.90
N SER A 18 -17.95 6.50 22.72
CA SER A 18 -16.65 6.53 23.39
C SER A 18 -15.50 6.20 22.45
N GLN A 19 -15.72 5.37 21.42
CA GLN A 19 -14.72 5.05 20.40
C GLN A 19 -14.46 6.22 19.43
N LEU A 20 -15.49 7.02 19.12
CA LEU A 20 -15.37 8.22 18.26
C LEU A 20 -14.64 9.41 18.92
N ARG A 21 -14.36 9.38 20.23
CA ARG A 21 -13.80 10.52 20.99
C ARG A 21 -12.26 10.58 21.08
N MET A 22 -11.52 9.65 20.46
CA MET A 22 -10.06 9.57 20.60
C MET A 22 -9.25 10.24 19.46
N LEU A 23 -9.85 10.48 18.30
CA LEU A 23 -9.15 11.11 17.17
C LEU A 23 -9.35 12.63 17.16
N GLN A 24 -8.25 13.36 17.05
CA GLN A 24 -8.21 14.77 16.69
C GLN A 24 -8.07 14.91 15.17
N THR A 25 -8.49 16.07 14.66
CA THR A 25 -8.42 16.39 13.24
C THR A 25 -7.56 17.62 13.01
N THR A 26 -6.81 17.58 11.91
CA THR A 26 -6.12 18.74 11.34
C THR A 26 -6.07 18.55 9.81
N SER A 27 -5.58 19.54 9.08
CA SER A 27 -5.42 19.43 7.63
C SER A 27 -4.08 20.00 7.21
N SER A 28 -3.53 19.44 6.14
CA SER A 28 -2.35 19.93 5.45
C SER A 28 -2.72 20.30 4.01
N LYS A 29 -1.74 20.61 3.16
CA LYS A 29 -1.98 20.93 1.74
C LYS A 29 -2.69 19.79 1.01
N TYR A 30 -2.30 18.55 1.26
CA TYR A 30 -2.75 17.37 0.52
C TYR A 30 -3.59 16.38 1.34
N PHE A 31 -3.63 16.54 2.67
CA PHE A 31 -4.22 15.56 3.55
C PHE A 31 -5.25 16.14 4.52
N ASN A 32 -6.28 15.33 4.79
CA ASN A 32 -7.16 15.47 5.95
C ASN A 32 -6.62 14.52 7.02
N ILE A 33 -6.05 15.05 8.09
CA ILE A 33 -5.29 14.25 9.05
C ILE A 33 -6.17 13.95 10.25
N LYS A 34 -6.25 12.67 10.61
CA LYS A 34 -6.95 12.17 11.79
C LYS A 34 -5.94 11.43 12.66
N TYR A 35 -5.78 11.82 13.91
CA TYR A 35 -4.70 11.29 14.76
C TYR A 35 -5.12 11.08 16.20
N GLU A 36 -4.52 10.11 16.88
CA GLU A 36 -4.79 9.84 18.31
C GLU A 36 -4.13 10.91 19.20
N LYS A 37 -4.86 11.38 20.23
CA LYS A 37 -4.41 12.44 21.16
C LYS A 37 -3.10 12.12 21.90
N SER A 38 -2.77 10.84 22.05
CA SER A 38 -1.56 10.37 22.72
C SER A 38 -0.28 10.61 21.90
N ILE A 39 -0.40 10.92 20.62
CA ILE A 39 0.76 11.11 19.74
C ILE A 39 1.47 12.45 20.07
N PRO A 40 2.79 12.44 20.32
CA PRO A 40 3.54 13.66 20.57
C PRO A 40 3.43 14.67 19.42
N LYS A 41 3.28 15.96 19.74
CA LYS A 41 3.10 17.02 18.73
C LYS A 41 4.27 17.17 17.75
N ASP A 42 5.49 16.92 18.20
CA ASP A 42 6.68 17.00 17.34
C ASP A 42 6.70 15.83 16.34
N GLU A 43 6.32 14.65 16.80
CA GLU A 43 6.20 13.47 15.95
C GLU A 43 5.08 13.61 14.92
N LEU A 44 3.91 14.09 15.36
CA LEU A 44 2.81 14.43 14.46
C LEU A 44 3.26 15.40 13.35
N ARG A 45 3.97 16.47 13.73
CA ARG A 45 4.51 17.45 12.76
C ARG A 45 5.49 16.81 11.78
N ASN A 46 6.35 15.91 12.26
CA ASN A 46 7.30 15.18 11.41
C ASN A 46 6.58 14.28 10.41
N ILE A 47 5.62 13.47 10.85
CA ILE A 47 4.83 12.59 9.95
C ILE A 47 4.09 13.41 8.90
N ILE A 48 3.46 14.52 9.31
CA ILE A 48 2.76 15.41 8.37
C ILE A 48 3.74 15.97 7.34
N SER A 49 4.85 16.57 7.76
CA SER A 49 5.82 17.15 6.83
C SER A 49 6.43 16.11 5.90
N SER A 50 6.80 14.94 6.43
CA SER A 50 7.31 13.83 5.62
C SER A 50 6.28 13.33 4.63
N SER A 51 5.00 13.21 5.02
CA SER A 51 3.94 12.76 4.12
C SER A 51 3.76 13.72 2.93
N GLU A 52 3.86 15.03 3.15
CA GLU A 52 3.77 16.02 2.07
C GLU A 52 4.97 15.96 1.14
N LYS A 53 6.18 15.78 1.67
CA LYS A 53 7.40 15.62 0.86
C LYS A 53 7.35 14.36 0.00
N VAL A 54 6.97 13.23 0.60
CA VAL A 54 6.85 11.95 -0.12
C VAL A 54 5.76 12.03 -1.19
N TYR A 55 4.61 12.65 -0.87
CA TYR A 55 3.56 12.90 -1.85
C TYR A 55 4.04 13.76 -3.01
N GLU A 56 4.71 14.89 -2.77
CA GLU A 56 5.23 15.74 -3.85
C GLU A 56 6.24 14.99 -4.71
N ARG A 57 7.12 14.18 -4.11
CA ARG A 57 8.07 13.33 -4.84
C ARG A 57 7.34 12.40 -5.81
N TYR A 58 6.36 11.63 -5.34
CA TYR A 58 5.63 10.69 -6.20
C TYR A 58 4.67 11.39 -7.17
N ARG A 59 4.07 12.51 -6.78
CA ARG A 59 3.25 13.34 -7.65
C ARG A 59 4.04 13.84 -8.85
N ASN A 60 5.26 14.32 -8.62
CA ASN A 60 6.17 14.76 -9.68
C ASN A 60 6.65 13.59 -10.53
N LYS A 61 7.02 12.46 -9.88
CA LYS A 61 7.48 11.24 -10.55
C LYS A 61 6.43 10.69 -11.52
N PHE A 62 5.17 10.60 -11.08
CA PHE A 62 4.09 10.04 -11.89
C PHE A 62 3.38 11.07 -12.79
N GLY A 63 3.58 12.37 -12.52
CA GLY A 63 2.94 13.45 -13.26
C GLY A 63 1.43 13.56 -13.00
N PHE A 64 0.95 13.10 -11.84
CA PHE A 64 -0.42 13.27 -11.36
C PHE A 64 -0.47 13.20 -9.84
N GLY A 65 -1.55 13.68 -9.24
CA GLY A 65 -1.77 13.61 -7.79
C GLY A 65 -3.18 13.14 -7.46
N PHE A 66 -3.48 13.07 -6.17
CA PHE A 66 -4.84 12.81 -5.71
C PHE A 66 -5.85 13.81 -6.28
N LEU A 67 -7.01 13.32 -6.72
CA LEU A 67 -8.12 14.16 -7.19
C LEU A 67 -8.65 15.12 -6.10
N GLU A 68 -8.57 14.68 -4.85
CA GLU A 68 -9.00 15.39 -3.66
C GLU A 68 -8.10 15.05 -2.47
N LYS A 69 -8.16 15.84 -1.39
CA LYS A 69 -7.34 15.59 -0.20
C LYS A 69 -7.58 14.19 0.34
N LYS A 70 -6.50 13.46 0.59
CA LYS A 70 -6.56 12.10 1.15
C LYS A 70 -6.68 12.12 2.65
N ASN A 71 -7.46 11.20 3.21
CA ASN A 71 -7.44 11.01 4.66
C ASN A 71 -6.15 10.30 5.06
N LEU A 72 -5.39 10.90 5.98
CA LEU A 72 -4.22 10.29 6.61
C LEU A 72 -4.53 10.05 8.08
N PHE A 73 -4.57 8.78 8.46
CA PHE A 73 -4.84 8.31 9.81
C PHE A 73 -3.51 7.98 10.49
N ILE A 74 -3.21 8.65 11.61
CA ILE A 74 -1.99 8.45 12.39
C ILE A 74 -2.37 7.79 13.72
N MET A 75 -1.90 6.57 13.93
CA MET A 75 -2.29 5.70 15.04
C MET A 75 -1.12 5.52 16.00
N ALA A 76 -1.36 5.49 17.31
CA ALA A 76 -0.30 5.34 18.29
C ALA A 76 0.29 3.92 18.33
N THR A 77 -0.42 2.90 17.83
CA THR A 77 0.03 1.50 17.89
C THR A 77 -0.39 0.69 16.66
N ALA A 78 0.36 -0.37 16.38
CA ALA A 78 0.02 -1.37 15.35
C ALA A 78 -1.35 -2.02 15.56
N ALA A 79 -1.73 -2.28 16.81
CA ALA A 79 -3.04 -2.86 17.13
C ALA A 79 -4.19 -1.93 16.70
N ARG A 80 -4.04 -0.62 16.95
CA ARG A 80 -5.01 0.40 16.51
C ARG A 80 -5.02 0.52 14.98
N LEU A 81 -3.86 0.51 14.33
CA LEU A 81 -3.80 0.49 12.86
C LEU A 81 -4.56 -0.70 12.28
N LYS A 82 -4.31 -1.92 12.76
CA LYS A 82 -4.98 -3.14 12.27
C LYS A 82 -6.50 -3.10 12.49
N TYR A 83 -6.94 -2.54 13.62
CA TYR A 83 -8.36 -2.37 13.91
C TYR A 83 -9.04 -1.39 12.94
N GLU A 84 -8.44 -0.23 12.70
CA GLU A 84 -9.04 0.84 11.88
C GLU A 84 -8.92 0.60 10.37
N SER A 85 -7.81 0.02 9.92
CA SER A 85 -7.57 -0.28 8.49
C SER A 85 -8.05 -1.66 8.06
N GLY A 86 -8.20 -2.60 9.01
CA GLY A 86 -8.38 -4.01 8.70
C GLY A 86 -7.11 -4.70 8.18
N SER A 87 -5.92 -4.07 8.32
CA SER A 87 -4.68 -4.64 7.81
C SER A 87 -4.38 -6.00 8.42
N LYS A 88 -4.06 -6.97 7.57
CA LYS A 88 -3.62 -8.32 7.97
C LYS A 88 -2.12 -8.54 7.74
N VAL A 89 -1.47 -7.62 7.02
CA VAL A 89 -0.14 -7.81 6.44
C VAL A 89 0.86 -6.83 7.05
N PHE A 90 0.48 -5.56 7.18
CA PHE A 90 1.35 -4.51 7.68
C PHE A 90 0.99 -4.12 9.12
N GLU A 91 2.01 -3.77 9.89
CA GLU A 91 1.86 -3.34 11.30
C GLU A 91 2.17 -1.85 11.47
N ASP A 92 2.78 -1.26 10.46
CA ASP A 92 3.47 0.02 10.44
C ASP A 92 2.75 1.05 9.55
N GLY A 93 2.11 0.60 8.46
CA GLY A 93 1.28 1.45 7.60
C GLY A 93 0.55 0.68 6.51
N ASP A 94 -0.66 1.12 6.15
CA ASP A 94 -1.49 0.48 5.13
C ASP A 94 -2.28 1.52 4.31
N CYS A 95 -2.69 1.16 3.09
CA CYS A 95 -3.59 1.93 2.24
C CYS A 95 -4.85 1.10 1.99
N LYS A 96 -5.99 1.55 2.51
CA LYS A 96 -7.25 0.81 2.39
C LYS A 96 -8.43 1.74 2.15
N ASN A 97 -9.31 1.35 1.24
CA ASN A 97 -10.54 2.08 0.92
C ASN A 97 -10.26 3.56 0.67
N ASN A 98 -9.21 3.86 -0.10
CA ASN A 98 -8.84 5.23 -0.47
C ASN A 98 -8.38 6.11 0.72
N ASN A 99 -8.01 5.50 1.85
CA ASN A 99 -7.46 6.14 3.05
C ASN A 99 -6.05 5.59 3.34
N LEU A 100 -5.21 6.47 3.89
CA LEU A 100 -3.83 6.14 4.29
C LEU A 100 -3.76 5.98 5.81
N TYR A 101 -3.07 4.95 6.28
CA TYR A 101 -2.89 4.66 7.71
C TYR A 101 -1.40 4.50 8.00
N ILE A 102 -0.94 5.07 9.12
CA ILE A 102 0.44 4.94 9.58
C ILE A 102 0.48 4.86 11.10
N VAL A 103 1.42 4.08 11.63
CA VAL A 103 1.73 4.04 13.05
C VAL A 103 2.76 5.11 13.40
N SER A 104 2.55 5.77 14.52
CA SER A 104 3.51 6.63 15.19
C SER A 104 4.67 5.77 15.70
N PHE A 105 5.90 6.06 15.27
CA PHE A 105 7.10 5.31 15.68
C PHE A 105 7.65 5.86 17.01
N ASP A 106 8.52 5.15 17.74
CA ASP A 106 9.22 5.72 18.92
C ASP A 106 10.64 6.21 18.55
N GLU A 107 11.17 7.23 19.26
CA GLU A 107 12.28 8.14 18.89
C GLU A 107 13.56 7.47 18.38
N ARG A 108 13.77 6.20 18.69
CA ARG A 108 15.01 5.49 18.43
C ARG A 108 15.10 4.79 17.06
N GLU A 109 13.97 4.65 16.34
CA GLU A 109 13.93 3.99 15.00
C GLU A 109 13.40 4.93 13.88
N LYS A 110 13.25 6.24 14.16
CA LYS A 110 12.14 7.04 13.58
C LYS A 110 12.17 7.43 12.10
N ARG A 111 13.30 7.82 11.50
CA ARG A 111 13.21 8.60 10.24
C ARG A 111 13.10 7.75 8.99
N GLU A 112 14.02 6.82 8.80
CA GLU A 112 14.06 5.96 7.62
C GLU A 112 12.83 5.04 7.57
N ASN A 113 12.45 4.44 8.70
CA ASN A 113 11.25 3.62 8.80
C ASN A 113 9.97 4.42 8.48
N THR A 114 9.84 5.65 9.00
CA THR A 114 8.69 6.51 8.67
C THR A 114 8.66 6.85 7.19
N GLU A 115 9.80 7.21 6.61
CA GLU A 115 9.86 7.56 5.18
C GLU A 115 9.49 6.36 4.30
N ASN A 116 10.06 5.18 4.55
CA ASN A 116 9.77 3.95 3.81
C ASN A 116 8.29 3.59 3.86
N VAL A 117 7.68 3.65 5.05
CA VAL A 117 6.24 3.37 5.21
C VAL A 117 5.39 4.41 4.48
N LEU A 118 5.76 5.69 4.54
CA LEU A 118 5.09 6.74 3.80
C LEU A 118 5.23 6.53 2.29
N CYS A 119 6.40 6.11 1.79
CA CYS A 119 6.61 5.78 0.39
C CYS A 119 5.62 4.71 -0.06
N ARG A 120 5.54 3.61 0.70
CA ARG A 120 4.63 2.49 0.42
C ARG A 120 3.18 2.95 0.34
N ILE A 121 2.66 3.56 1.41
CA ILE A 121 1.22 3.88 1.46
C ILE A 121 0.84 5.00 0.48
N ILE A 122 1.72 5.97 0.23
CA ILE A 122 1.43 7.09 -0.67
C ILE A 122 1.53 6.65 -2.14
N SER A 123 2.56 5.88 -2.52
CA SER A 123 2.67 5.36 -3.88
C SER A 123 1.48 4.45 -4.18
N ARG A 124 1.10 3.58 -3.22
CA ARG A 124 -0.10 2.73 -3.34
C ARG A 124 -1.35 3.57 -3.56
N GLY A 125 -1.60 4.57 -2.71
CA GLY A 125 -2.79 5.42 -2.81
C GLY A 125 -2.86 6.27 -4.08
N LEU A 126 -1.71 6.60 -4.69
CA LEU A 126 -1.67 7.27 -5.99
C LEU A 126 -2.04 6.30 -7.11
N LEU A 127 -1.43 5.12 -7.13
CA LEU A 127 -1.63 4.13 -8.19
C LEU A 127 -3.05 3.54 -8.18
N GLU A 128 -3.70 3.42 -7.02
CA GLU A 128 -5.11 3.02 -6.89
C GLU A 128 -6.09 3.98 -7.60
N GLN A 129 -5.68 5.22 -7.90
CA GLN A 129 -6.52 6.18 -8.64
C GLN A 129 -6.44 6.03 -10.16
N ILE A 130 -5.62 5.09 -10.66
CA ILE A 130 -5.52 4.80 -12.09
C ILE A 130 -6.37 3.55 -12.38
N PRO A 131 -7.56 3.66 -13.00
CA PRO A 131 -8.45 2.52 -13.18
C PRO A 131 -7.85 1.38 -14.01
N ALA A 132 -6.98 1.69 -14.97
CA ALA A 132 -6.30 0.69 -15.80
C ALA A 132 -5.01 0.13 -15.17
N CYS A 133 -4.55 0.67 -14.02
CA CYS A 133 -3.41 0.11 -13.32
C CYS A 133 -3.85 -1.16 -12.58
N PRO A 134 -3.26 -2.34 -12.87
CA PRO A 134 -3.62 -3.56 -12.18
C PRO A 134 -3.43 -3.42 -10.66
N PRO A 135 -4.39 -3.86 -9.82
CA PRO A 135 -4.26 -3.76 -8.37
C PRO A 135 -3.01 -4.46 -7.83
N TRP A 136 -2.62 -5.60 -8.40
CA TRP A 136 -1.39 -6.29 -8.01
C TRP A 136 -0.14 -5.46 -8.33
N PHE A 137 -0.13 -4.72 -9.46
CA PHE A 137 1.01 -3.89 -9.86
C PHE A 137 1.16 -2.70 -8.94
N ALA A 138 0.05 -2.04 -8.59
CA ALA A 138 0.04 -0.97 -7.61
C ALA A 138 0.55 -1.43 -6.23
N GLU A 139 0.23 -2.68 -5.84
CA GLU A 139 0.70 -3.27 -4.58
C GLU A 139 2.20 -3.56 -4.65
N ALA A 140 2.64 -4.29 -5.68
CA ALA A 140 4.03 -4.68 -5.86
C ALA A 140 4.95 -3.46 -5.99
N TYR A 141 4.54 -2.44 -6.75
CA TYR A 141 5.27 -1.17 -6.82
C TYR A 141 5.39 -0.50 -5.45
N SER A 142 4.34 -0.57 -4.61
CA SER A 142 4.39 -0.01 -3.26
C SER A 142 5.39 -0.72 -2.34
N LEU A 143 5.59 -2.03 -2.51
CA LEU A 143 6.63 -2.77 -1.80
C LEU A 143 8.02 -2.28 -2.19
N MET A 144 8.26 -2.07 -3.48
CA MET A 144 9.52 -1.47 -3.97
C MET A 144 9.70 -0.05 -3.41
N ALA A 145 8.69 0.79 -3.52
CA ALA A 145 8.71 2.16 -3.02
C ALA A 145 9.05 2.24 -1.51
N GLY A 146 8.54 1.30 -0.71
CA GLY A 146 8.77 1.22 0.73
C GLY A 146 9.96 0.39 1.16
N ASN A 147 10.78 -0.11 0.23
CA ASN A 147 11.89 -1.02 0.54
C ASN A 147 11.45 -2.29 1.31
N ASP A 148 10.26 -2.82 1.00
CA ASP A 148 9.66 -4.00 1.64
C ASP A 148 9.71 -5.25 0.75
N ILE A 149 10.44 -5.23 -0.37
CA ILE A 149 10.50 -6.33 -1.35
C ILE A 149 10.86 -7.67 -0.68
N GLU A 150 11.87 -7.65 0.20
CA GLU A 150 12.40 -8.84 0.86
C GLU A 150 11.66 -9.22 2.15
N LYS A 151 10.77 -8.34 2.66
CA LYS A 151 10.11 -8.49 3.97
C LYS A 151 9.35 -9.79 4.14
N PHE A 152 8.81 -10.31 3.05
CA PHE A 152 7.97 -11.50 3.05
C PHE A 152 8.73 -12.79 2.74
N GLY A 153 10.01 -12.68 2.38
CA GLY A 153 10.84 -13.80 1.94
C GLY A 153 10.42 -14.32 0.56
N ARG A 154 10.75 -15.58 0.30
CA ARG A 154 10.43 -16.23 -0.97
C ARG A 154 9.02 -16.86 -0.95
N PRO A 155 8.29 -16.84 -2.08
CA PRO A 155 7.02 -17.52 -2.18
C PRO A 155 7.21 -19.04 -2.02
N VAL A 156 6.37 -19.65 -1.19
CA VAL A 156 6.33 -21.09 -0.89
C VAL A 156 5.53 -21.83 -1.96
N GLN A 157 4.46 -21.23 -2.49
CA GLN A 157 3.66 -21.83 -3.55
C GLN A 157 3.84 -21.08 -4.87
N LEU A 158 4.46 -21.77 -5.83
CA LEU A 158 4.53 -21.35 -7.21
C LEU A 158 3.37 -22.01 -7.98
N ASN A 159 2.14 -21.57 -7.75
CA ASN A 159 1.08 -21.83 -8.73
C ASN A 159 1.35 -20.89 -9.92
N ILE A 160 1.97 -21.46 -10.94
CA ILE A 160 2.48 -20.76 -12.11
C ILE A 160 1.50 -20.96 -13.25
N SER A 161 0.92 -19.88 -13.75
CA SER A 161 0.21 -19.92 -15.02
C SER A 161 0.47 -18.65 -15.87
N THR A 162 0.19 -17.42 -15.41
CA THR A 162 0.44 -16.16 -16.16
C THR A 162 0.54 -14.93 -15.23
N LEU A 163 0.95 -13.76 -15.76
CA LEU A 163 0.85 -12.48 -15.03
C LEU A 163 -0.61 -12.05 -14.82
N ALA A 164 -1.53 -12.47 -15.71
CA ALA A 164 -2.96 -12.25 -15.55
C ALA A 164 -3.52 -12.97 -14.31
N ASP A 165 -2.99 -14.17 -14.01
CA ASP A 165 -3.41 -14.95 -12.83
C ASP A 165 -2.99 -14.31 -11.51
N LEU A 166 -1.98 -13.43 -11.50
CA LEU A 166 -1.69 -12.60 -10.30
C LEU A 166 -2.88 -11.72 -9.93
N GLY A 167 -3.67 -11.27 -10.91
CA GLY A 167 -4.91 -10.54 -10.65
C GLY A 167 -5.95 -11.40 -9.94
N GLU A 168 -6.09 -12.67 -10.35
CA GLU A 168 -7.00 -13.63 -9.70
C GLU A 168 -6.52 -14.01 -8.30
N ASP A 169 -5.23 -14.33 -8.15
CA ASP A 169 -4.60 -14.65 -6.86
C ASP A 169 -4.79 -13.49 -5.86
N TYR A 170 -4.58 -12.25 -6.32
CA TYR A 170 -4.77 -11.06 -5.51
C TYR A 170 -6.24 -10.87 -5.08
N ALA A 171 -7.20 -11.20 -5.95
CA ALA A 171 -8.63 -11.07 -5.64
C ALA A 171 -9.15 -12.17 -4.70
N ARG A 172 -8.60 -13.39 -4.76
CA ARG A 172 -9.14 -14.58 -4.06
C ARG A 172 -8.50 -14.84 -2.69
N THR A 173 -7.33 -14.30 -2.41
CA THR A 173 -6.57 -14.63 -1.19
C THR A 173 -7.14 -13.92 0.05
N LEU A 174 -7.63 -14.69 1.04
CA LEU A 174 -8.34 -14.15 2.21
C LEU A 174 -7.71 -14.53 3.57
N ASP A 175 -6.93 -15.61 3.64
CA ASP A 175 -6.31 -16.13 4.85
C ASP A 175 -4.88 -15.58 5.05
N LYS A 176 -4.41 -15.54 6.30
CA LYS A 176 -3.12 -14.90 6.63
C LYS A 176 -1.91 -15.57 5.95
N LYS A 177 -1.94 -16.90 5.79
CA LYS A 177 -0.83 -17.65 5.19
C LYS A 177 -0.78 -17.41 3.68
N GLY A 178 -1.94 -17.49 3.01
CA GLY A 178 -2.05 -17.12 1.61
C GLY A 178 -1.64 -15.66 1.36
N LEU A 179 -2.02 -14.73 2.24
CA LEU A 179 -1.62 -13.32 2.10
C LEU A 179 -0.11 -13.12 2.18
N ARG A 180 0.58 -13.78 3.12
CA ARG A 180 2.05 -13.66 3.21
C ARG A 180 2.72 -14.19 1.93
N ASP A 181 2.24 -15.32 1.42
CA ASP A 181 2.75 -15.94 0.19
C ASP A 181 2.51 -15.07 -1.04
N LEU A 182 1.31 -14.49 -1.16
CA LEU A 182 0.97 -13.52 -2.20
C LEU A 182 1.93 -12.33 -2.17
N TYR A 183 2.19 -11.74 -1.00
CA TYR A 183 3.11 -10.60 -0.89
C TYR A 183 4.57 -10.98 -1.22
N ALA A 184 5.00 -12.19 -0.88
CA ALA A 184 6.30 -12.72 -1.32
C ALA A 184 6.36 -12.86 -2.85
N LYS A 185 5.28 -13.34 -3.49
CA LYS A 185 5.15 -13.41 -4.96
C LYS A 185 5.15 -12.03 -5.61
N LEU A 186 4.46 -11.05 -5.02
CA LEU A 186 4.45 -9.65 -5.49
C LEU A 186 5.84 -9.00 -5.36
N GLY A 187 6.52 -9.19 -4.23
CA GLY A 187 7.90 -8.76 -4.02
C GLY A 187 8.84 -9.34 -5.07
N SER A 188 8.79 -10.65 -5.28
CA SER A 188 9.59 -11.33 -6.31
C SER A 188 9.26 -10.81 -7.73
N THR A 189 7.98 -10.54 -8.01
CA THR A 189 7.55 -10.03 -9.31
C THR A 189 8.06 -8.62 -9.58
N ILE A 190 7.97 -7.70 -8.61
CA ILE A 190 8.50 -6.35 -8.82
C ILE A 190 10.03 -6.33 -8.89
N GLN A 191 10.69 -7.21 -8.13
CA GLN A 191 12.15 -7.38 -8.20
C GLN A 191 12.58 -7.84 -9.60
N PHE A 192 11.95 -8.88 -10.14
CA PHE A 192 12.18 -9.34 -11.52
C PHE A 192 12.05 -8.21 -12.53
N LEU A 193 10.95 -7.44 -12.46
CA LEU A 193 10.71 -6.34 -13.38
C LEU A 193 11.76 -5.22 -13.22
N LEU A 194 12.16 -4.93 -11.99
CA LEU A 194 13.18 -3.93 -11.67
C LEU A 194 14.54 -4.32 -12.24
N GLU A 195 14.98 -5.55 -11.99
CA GLU A 195 16.27 -6.05 -12.45
C GLU A 195 16.35 -6.17 -13.97
N ARG A 196 15.28 -6.66 -14.60
CA ARG A 196 15.27 -6.88 -16.05
C ARG A 196 15.07 -5.59 -16.84
N TYR A 197 14.22 -4.68 -16.36
CA TYR A 197 13.79 -3.53 -17.16
C TYR A 197 14.13 -2.16 -16.57
N SER A 198 14.62 -2.08 -15.33
CA SER A 198 14.85 -0.85 -14.56
C SER A 198 13.59 -0.14 -14.04
N GLU A 199 13.78 0.65 -12.98
CA GLU A 199 12.75 1.48 -12.37
C GLU A 199 12.15 2.49 -13.36
N GLN A 200 12.97 3.06 -14.26
CA GLN A 200 12.52 4.04 -15.24
C GLN A 200 11.47 3.45 -16.21
N LYS A 201 11.60 2.17 -16.56
CA LYS A 201 10.60 1.48 -17.38
C LYS A 201 9.34 1.22 -16.58
N LEU A 202 9.43 0.83 -15.32
CA LEU A 202 8.25 0.69 -14.45
C LEU A 202 7.49 2.01 -14.31
N ASP A 203 8.19 3.13 -14.17
CA ASP A 203 7.58 4.46 -14.14
C ASP A 203 6.92 4.82 -15.48
N SER A 204 7.49 4.36 -16.60
CA SER A 204 6.90 4.53 -17.93
C SER A 204 5.62 3.70 -18.11
N ALA A 205 5.55 2.51 -17.49
CA ALA A 205 4.33 1.70 -17.46
C ALA A 205 3.19 2.43 -16.74
N ILE A 206 3.47 3.12 -15.61
CA ILE A 206 2.47 3.94 -14.91
C ILE A 206 1.89 5.01 -15.83
N LYS A 207 2.71 5.67 -16.65
CA LYS A 207 2.23 6.66 -17.63
C LYS A 207 1.28 6.04 -18.66
N LYS A 208 1.56 4.82 -19.14
CA LYS A 208 0.69 4.09 -20.06
C LYS A 208 -0.62 3.64 -19.42
N PHE A 209 -0.59 3.17 -18.17
CA PHE A 209 -1.84 2.88 -17.45
C PHE A 209 -2.73 4.11 -17.30
N ARG A 210 -2.15 5.31 -17.13
CA ARG A 210 -2.94 6.55 -17.10
C ARG A 210 -3.60 6.89 -18.44
N GLU A 211 -3.01 6.47 -19.55
CA GLU A 211 -3.61 6.58 -20.89
C GLU A 211 -4.76 5.57 -21.09
N GLY A 212 -5.08 4.75 -20.08
CA GLY A 212 -6.14 3.73 -20.15
C GLY A 212 -5.69 2.42 -20.80
N LYS A 213 -4.39 2.23 -21.01
CA LYS A 213 -3.83 1.03 -21.64
C LYS A 213 -3.85 -0.15 -20.67
N THR A 214 -4.18 -1.34 -21.19
CA THR A 214 -4.16 -2.56 -20.37
C THR A 214 -2.72 -3.02 -20.12
N ILE A 215 -2.52 -4.03 -19.28
CA ILE A 215 -1.20 -4.61 -19.06
C ILE A 215 -0.64 -5.27 -20.33
N GLU A 216 -1.50 -5.92 -21.11
CA GLU A 216 -1.14 -6.59 -22.37
C GLU A 216 -0.70 -5.60 -23.45
N GLU A 217 -1.18 -4.36 -23.40
CA GLU A 217 -0.69 -3.27 -24.27
C GLU A 217 0.54 -2.57 -23.67
N THR A 218 0.51 -2.30 -22.36
CA THR A 218 1.50 -1.47 -21.67
C THR A 218 2.85 -2.15 -21.58
N PHE A 219 2.87 -3.40 -21.11
CA PHE A 219 4.12 -4.11 -20.84
C PHE A 219 4.93 -4.32 -22.12
N PRO A 220 4.35 -4.77 -23.26
CA PRO A 220 5.13 -4.89 -24.48
C PRO A 220 5.62 -3.56 -25.03
N ALA A 221 4.78 -2.52 -24.98
CA ALA A 221 5.15 -1.19 -25.46
C ALA A 221 6.28 -0.55 -24.64
N VAL A 222 6.34 -0.84 -23.34
CA VAL A 222 7.32 -0.23 -22.42
C VAL A 222 8.59 -1.07 -22.33
N PHE A 223 8.45 -2.39 -22.22
CA PHE A 223 9.57 -3.30 -21.99
C PHE A 223 10.25 -3.77 -23.29
N ASN A 224 9.65 -3.50 -24.45
CA ASN A 224 10.13 -3.93 -25.77
C ASN A 224 10.25 -5.46 -25.94
N ASP A 225 9.55 -6.23 -25.10
CA ASP A 225 9.43 -7.68 -25.14
C ASP A 225 7.96 -8.04 -25.37
N SER A 226 7.66 -9.13 -26.08
CA SER A 226 6.28 -9.62 -26.15
C SER A 226 5.80 -10.08 -24.76
N MET A 227 4.48 -10.03 -24.49
CA MET A 227 3.94 -10.55 -23.22
C MET A 227 4.38 -11.98 -22.93
N ARG A 228 4.43 -12.82 -23.97
CA ARG A 228 4.89 -14.21 -23.87
C ARG A 228 6.34 -14.32 -23.41
N GLU A 229 7.22 -13.44 -23.89
CA GLU A 229 8.64 -13.41 -23.48
C GLU A 229 8.79 -12.93 -22.04
N ILE A 230 8.04 -11.89 -21.66
CA ILE A 230 8.02 -11.36 -20.30
C ILE A 230 7.57 -12.46 -19.33
N GLU A 231 6.45 -13.13 -19.60
CA GLU A 231 5.92 -14.19 -18.75
C GLU A 231 6.87 -15.38 -18.68
N LYS A 232 7.44 -15.81 -19.81
CA LYS A 232 8.42 -16.90 -19.81
C LYS A 232 9.63 -16.56 -18.93
N ALA A 233 10.17 -15.34 -19.06
CA ALA A 233 11.30 -14.89 -18.26
C ALA A 233 10.95 -14.80 -16.77
N TRP A 234 9.78 -14.24 -16.44
CA TRP A 234 9.27 -14.14 -15.08
C TRP A 234 9.10 -15.52 -14.43
N VAL A 235 8.52 -16.48 -15.16
CA VAL A 235 8.38 -17.87 -14.67
C VAL A 235 9.72 -18.53 -14.45
N THR A 236 10.71 -18.29 -15.31
CA THR A 236 12.06 -18.79 -15.12
C THR A 236 12.71 -18.18 -13.88
N ASP A 237 12.54 -16.88 -13.67
CA ASP A 237 13.07 -16.16 -12.52
C ASP A 237 12.45 -16.66 -11.20
N LEU A 238 11.13 -16.82 -11.14
CA LEU A 238 10.46 -17.36 -9.96
C LEU A 238 10.92 -18.78 -9.58
N LYS A 239 11.28 -19.60 -10.57
CA LYS A 239 11.80 -20.97 -10.35
C LYS A 239 13.27 -20.98 -9.94
N ASN A 240 14.06 -20.05 -10.46
CA ASN A 240 15.51 -19.98 -10.29
C ASN A 240 15.93 -18.54 -9.98
N PRO A 241 15.52 -17.97 -8.83
CA PRO A 241 15.84 -16.59 -8.51
C PRO A 241 17.36 -16.45 -8.46
N VAL A 242 17.91 -15.50 -9.22
CA VAL A 242 19.36 -15.28 -9.28
C VAL A 242 19.83 -14.61 -7.98
N ARG A 243 20.10 -15.45 -6.97
CA ARG A 243 20.91 -15.23 -5.75
C ARG A 243 20.38 -14.20 -4.73
N GLU A 244 20.36 -14.52 -3.43
CA GLU A 244 21.48 -14.64 -2.43
C GLU A 244 22.10 -13.29 -2.08
#